data_AF-A0A7J6PZL9-F1
#
_entry.id   AF-A0A7J6PZL9-F1
#
_cell.length_a   1.000
_cell.length_b   1.000
_cell.length_c   1.000
_cell.angle_alpha   90.00
_cell.angle_beta   90.00
_cell.angle_gamma   90.00
#
_symmetry.space_group_name_H-M   'P 1'
#
loop_
_entity.id
_entity.type
_entity.pdbx_description
1 polymer ?
#
loop_
_entity_poly.entity_id
_entity_poly.type
_entity_poly.pdbx_seq_one_letter_code
_entity_poly.pdbx_strand_id
1 'polypeptide(L)'
;MVVVEDYGDEEANAAISALDSLIAPGDAAASPVVVPPPDESEDLRRSYDLSITWDKYYQTPRLWLSGFDRFGQPLAPERIFEDVLTEYRSKTVTVDPHPCTGIPCASIHPCRHAEMMLRVIQSWQDAGEKVQSELALLVFLKFISGVVPTINYDFTADVTM
;
A
#
# COMPACT_ATOMS: atom_id res chain seq x y z
N MET A 1 -19.94 -10.12 14.02
CA MET A 1 -18.98 -9.97 15.14
C MET A 1 -17.67 -10.55 14.66
N VAL A 2 -16.81 -9.73 14.05
CA VAL A 2 -15.49 -10.17 13.59
C VAL A 2 -14.59 -10.15 14.81
N VAL A 3 -14.16 -11.32 15.25
CA VAL A 3 -13.19 -11.47 16.35
C VAL A 3 -11.82 -11.37 15.69
N VAL A 4 -11.12 -10.26 15.93
CA VAL A 4 -9.74 -10.08 15.50
C VAL A 4 -8.88 -10.68 16.60
N GLU A 5 -8.16 -11.77 16.30
CA GLU A 5 -7.19 -12.34 17.24
C GLU A 5 -5.96 -11.43 17.31
N ASP A 6 -5.66 -10.95 18.54
CA ASP A 6 -4.50 -10.15 18.90
C ASP A 6 -3.21 -10.92 18.62
N TYR A 7 -2.40 -10.41 17.70
CA TYR A 7 -1.06 -10.92 17.43
C TYR A 7 -0.07 -9.76 17.59
N GLY A 8 0.65 -9.77 18.73
CA GLY A 8 1.98 -9.17 18.90
C GLY A 8 2.08 -7.67 18.63
N ASP A 9 1.59 -6.87 19.58
CA ASP A 9 1.26 -5.46 19.38
C ASP A 9 2.48 -4.52 19.26
N GLU A 10 3.63 -4.80 19.88
CA GLU A 10 4.72 -3.80 19.98
C GLU A 10 5.43 -3.48 18.66
N GLU A 11 5.76 -4.48 17.86
CA GLU A 11 6.52 -4.30 16.61
C GLU A 11 5.61 -3.90 15.44
N ALA A 12 4.32 -4.28 15.50
CA ALA A 12 3.29 -3.75 14.62
C ALA A 12 3.03 -2.27 14.95
N ASN A 13 2.96 -1.88 16.22
CA ASN A 13 2.72 -0.48 16.64
C ASN A 13 3.84 0.48 16.19
N ALA A 14 5.10 0.01 16.07
CA ALA A 14 6.20 0.82 15.55
C ALA A 14 6.06 1.13 14.05
N ALA A 15 5.71 0.13 13.24
CA ALA A 15 5.38 0.27 11.82
C ALA A 15 4.18 1.20 11.58
N ILE A 16 3.22 1.14 12.51
CA ILE A 16 2.00 1.94 12.52
C ILE A 16 2.30 3.42 12.87
N SER A 17 3.23 3.71 13.78
CA SER A 17 3.64 5.09 14.08
C SER A 17 4.36 5.77 12.90
N ALA A 18 5.10 5.00 12.10
CA ALA A 18 5.68 5.50 10.85
C ALA A 18 4.60 5.83 9.80
N LEU A 19 3.52 5.05 9.78
CA LEU A 19 2.36 5.26 8.91
C LEU A 19 1.56 6.52 9.32
N ASP A 20 1.42 6.84 10.61
CA ASP A 20 0.75 8.05 11.08
C ASP A 20 1.37 9.35 10.52
N SER A 21 2.71 9.37 10.38
CA SER A 21 3.42 10.50 9.78
C SER A 21 3.12 10.68 8.29
N LEU A 22 2.76 9.60 7.60
CA LEU A 22 2.41 9.58 6.17
C LEU A 22 0.92 9.80 5.93
N ILE A 23 0.07 9.53 6.94
CA ILE A 23 -1.39 9.56 6.87
C ILE A 23 -2.00 10.85 7.46
N ALA A 24 -1.22 11.68 8.13
CA ALA A 24 -1.67 12.95 8.71
C ALA A 24 -2.58 13.76 7.76
N PRO A 25 -3.72 14.29 8.25
CA PRO A 25 -4.61 15.15 7.49
C PRO A 25 -3.93 16.50 7.32
N GLY A 26 -3.41 16.70 6.12
CA GLY A 26 -2.82 17.90 5.60
C GLY A 26 -2.78 17.71 4.09
N ASP A 27 -2.92 18.82 3.35
CA ASP A 27 -2.97 18.83 1.89
C ASP A 27 -2.08 17.75 1.28
N ALA A 28 -2.56 17.14 0.20
CA ALA A 28 -1.78 16.35 -0.74
C ALA A 28 -0.67 17.19 -1.42
N ALA A 29 0.05 18.03 -0.68
CA ALA A 29 1.43 18.33 -0.95
C ALA A 29 2.17 17.00 -0.85
N ALA A 30 2.28 16.33 -1.99
CA ALA A 30 3.25 15.29 -2.25
C ALA A 30 4.48 15.58 -1.39
N SER A 31 4.72 14.72 -0.38
CA SER A 31 5.99 14.77 0.35
C SER A 31 7.07 14.81 -0.72
N PRO A 32 8.06 15.73 -0.62
CA PRO A 32 9.02 15.91 -1.69
C PRO A 32 9.66 14.55 -1.91
N VAL A 33 9.30 13.94 -3.04
CA VAL A 33 9.90 12.71 -3.51
C VAL A 33 11.38 13.02 -3.48
N VAL A 34 12.14 12.32 -2.65
CA VAL A 34 13.59 12.37 -2.72
C VAL A 34 13.92 11.70 -4.04
N VAL A 35 13.85 12.48 -5.12
CA VAL A 35 14.33 12.10 -6.43
C VAL A 35 15.85 12.13 -6.28
N PRO A 36 16.53 10.99 -6.22
CA PRO A 36 17.98 10.99 -6.21
C PRO A 36 18.50 11.74 -7.44
N PRO A 37 19.65 12.43 -7.35
CA PRO A 37 20.19 13.20 -8.45
C PRO A 37 20.33 12.37 -9.74
N PRO A 38 20.20 13.01 -10.91
CA PRO A 38 19.95 12.34 -12.20
C PRO A 38 21.07 11.43 -12.73
N ASP A 39 22.24 11.36 -12.09
CA ASP A 39 23.41 10.69 -12.67
C ASP A 39 23.73 9.28 -12.12
N GLU A 40 23.12 8.81 -11.03
CA GLU A 40 23.44 7.47 -10.47
C GLU A 40 22.28 6.44 -10.51
N SER A 41 21.06 6.83 -10.92
CA SER A 41 19.85 6.02 -10.70
C SER A 41 19.04 5.61 -11.95
N GLU A 42 19.44 6.02 -13.16
CA GLU A 42 18.73 5.65 -14.40
C GLU A 42 18.69 4.12 -14.62
N ASP A 43 19.73 3.39 -14.19
CA ASP A 43 19.82 1.94 -14.32
C ASP A 43 18.93 1.16 -13.34
N LEU A 44 18.36 1.82 -12.32
CA LEU A 44 17.49 1.21 -11.31
C LEU A 44 16.01 1.56 -11.47
N ARG A 45 15.64 2.34 -12.50
CA ARG A 45 14.26 2.74 -12.72
C ARG A 45 13.39 1.51 -13.03
N ARG A 46 12.31 1.36 -12.27
CA ARG A 46 11.29 0.31 -12.42
C ARG A 46 9.96 0.93 -12.77
N SER A 47 9.15 0.21 -13.54
CA SER A 47 7.74 0.54 -13.75
C SER A 47 6.85 -0.56 -13.19
N TYR A 48 5.64 -0.19 -12.75
CA TYR A 48 4.72 -1.11 -12.11
C TYR A 48 3.33 -1.00 -12.72
N ASP A 49 2.76 -2.15 -13.10
CA ASP A 49 1.34 -2.28 -13.33
C ASP A 49 0.68 -2.73 -12.03
N LEU A 50 -0.28 -1.93 -11.55
CA LEU A 50 -1.04 -2.20 -10.34
C LEU A 50 -2.46 -2.62 -10.71
N SER A 51 -2.94 -3.71 -10.13
CA SER A 51 -4.35 -4.09 -10.21
C SER A 51 -4.94 -4.26 -8.83
N ILE A 52 -6.21 -3.86 -8.68
CA ILE A 52 -6.97 -4.02 -7.44
C ILE A 52 -8.11 -4.98 -7.71
N THR A 53 -8.22 -6.00 -6.86
CA THR A 53 -9.31 -6.97 -6.90
C THR A 53 -10.08 -6.95 -5.60
N TRP A 54 -11.36 -7.29 -5.63
CA TRP A 54 -12.13 -7.46 -4.40
C TRP A 54 -11.93 -8.87 -3.84
N ASP A 55 -11.38 -8.98 -2.63
CA ASP A 55 -11.30 -10.26 -1.93
C ASP A 55 -12.64 -10.55 -1.24
N LYS A 56 -13.33 -11.60 -1.69
CA LYS A 56 -14.65 -11.96 -1.17
C LYS A 56 -14.61 -12.47 0.27
N TYR A 57 -13.52 -13.10 0.70
CA TYR A 57 -13.41 -13.70 2.02
C TYR A 57 -13.16 -12.63 3.08
N TYR A 58 -12.19 -11.75 2.83
CA TYR A 58 -11.85 -10.66 3.75
C TYR A 58 -12.73 -9.41 3.58
N GLN A 59 -13.49 -9.33 2.48
CA GLN A 59 -14.34 -8.19 2.14
C GLN A 59 -13.55 -6.87 2.09
N THR A 60 -12.37 -6.94 1.47
CA THR A 60 -11.44 -5.82 1.33
C THR A 60 -10.80 -5.83 -0.06
N PRO A 61 -10.36 -4.67 -0.58
CA PRO A 61 -9.53 -4.64 -1.78
C PRO A 61 -8.20 -5.35 -1.54
N ARG A 62 -7.66 -6.00 -2.58
CA ARG A 62 -6.35 -6.65 -2.62
C ARG A 62 -5.54 -6.07 -3.77
N LEU A 63 -4.30 -5.67 -3.50
CA LEU A 63 -3.40 -5.09 -4.49
C LEU A 63 -2.48 -6.16 -5.07
N TRP A 64 -2.30 -6.13 -6.39
CA TRP A 64 -1.36 -6.95 -7.13
C TRP A 64 -0.35 -6.06 -7.85
N LEU A 65 0.90 -6.50 -7.91
CA LEU A 65 2.03 -5.75 -8.44
C LEU A 65 2.74 -6.56 -9.51
N SER A 66 2.78 -6.00 -10.72
CA SER A 66 3.62 -6.51 -11.81
C SER A 66 4.69 -5.50 -12.12
N GLY A 67 5.92 -5.79 -11.69
CA GLY A 67 7.07 -4.91 -11.88
C GLY A 67 7.80 -5.20 -13.18
N PHE A 68 8.36 -4.16 -13.79
CA PHE A 68 9.20 -4.24 -14.98
C PHE A 68 10.49 -3.47 -14.76
N ASP A 69 11.58 -3.96 -15.34
CA ASP A 69 12.83 -3.22 -15.41
C ASP A 69 12.76 -2.06 -16.43
N ARG A 70 13.84 -1.29 -16.53
CA ARG A 70 13.93 -0.17 -17.49
C ARG A 70 13.76 -0.56 -18.96
N PHE A 71 13.97 -1.83 -19.30
CA PHE A 71 13.81 -2.36 -20.65
C PHE A 71 12.41 -2.95 -20.87
N GLY A 72 11.52 -2.88 -19.88
CA GLY A 72 10.18 -3.45 -19.92
C GLY A 72 10.16 -4.96 -19.71
N GLN A 73 11.24 -5.57 -19.21
CA GLN A 73 11.26 -7.00 -18.88
C GLN A 73 10.60 -7.23 -17.51
N PRO A 74 9.78 -8.29 -17.37
CA PRO A 74 9.11 -8.59 -16.12
C PRO A 74 10.13 -8.89 -15.01
N LEU A 75 9.93 -8.28 -13.84
CA LEU A 75 10.73 -8.52 -12.66
C LEU A 75 10.32 -9.83 -11.98
N ALA A 76 11.31 -10.51 -11.40
CA ALA A 76 11.04 -11.60 -10.48
C ALA A 76 10.33 -11.06 -9.21
N PRO A 77 9.41 -11.81 -8.59
CA PRO A 77 8.68 -11.35 -7.41
C PRO A 77 9.59 -10.89 -6.27
N GLU A 78 10.75 -11.52 -6.09
CA GLU A 78 11.72 -11.17 -5.06
C GLU A 78 12.30 -9.76 -5.24
N ARG A 79 12.40 -9.30 -6.50
CA ARG A 79 12.83 -7.92 -6.81
C ARG A 79 11.74 -6.92 -6.47
N ILE A 80 10.47 -7.26 -6.70
CA ILE A 80 9.32 -6.42 -6.33
C ILE A 80 9.29 -6.19 -4.82
N PHE A 81 9.70 -7.20 -4.03
CA PHE A 81 9.74 -7.09 -2.59
C PHE A 81 10.69 -5.98 -2.13
N GLU A 82 11.76 -5.69 -2.87
CA GLU A 82 12.70 -4.60 -2.58
C GLU A 82 12.02 -3.24 -2.44
N ASP A 83 10.90 -3.04 -3.15
CA ASP A 83 10.09 -1.81 -3.16
C ASP A 83 8.98 -1.80 -2.09
N VAL A 84 8.81 -2.91 -1.36
CA VAL A 84 7.93 -3.00 -0.19
C VAL A 84 8.74 -2.66 1.06
N LEU A 85 8.17 -1.81 1.91
CA LEU A 85 8.77 -1.42 3.17
C LEU A 85 9.01 -2.67 4.05
N THR A 86 10.21 -2.75 4.63
CA THR A 86 10.76 -3.97 5.26
C THR A 86 9.83 -4.61 6.29
N GLU A 87 9.11 -3.79 7.06
CA GLU A 87 8.19 -4.23 8.11
C GLU A 87 6.93 -4.94 7.57
N TYR A 88 6.53 -4.63 6.33
CA TYR A 88 5.40 -5.27 5.65
C TYR A 88 5.83 -6.42 4.74
N ARG A 89 7.05 -6.38 4.20
CA ARG A 89 7.57 -7.37 3.23
C ARG A 89 7.35 -8.81 3.66
N SER A 90 7.73 -9.18 4.88
CA SER A 90 7.66 -10.56 5.38
C SER A 90 6.28 -10.95 5.91
N LYS A 91 5.43 -9.97 6.21
CA LYS A 91 4.16 -10.18 6.90
C LYS A 91 2.97 -10.24 5.95
N THR A 92 3.01 -9.46 4.87
CA THR A 92 1.82 -9.25 4.03
C THR A 92 2.05 -9.54 2.55
N VAL A 93 3.28 -9.67 2.05
CA VAL A 93 3.50 -9.89 0.63
C VAL A 93 3.57 -11.39 0.30
N THR A 94 2.78 -11.83 -0.68
CA THR A 94 2.74 -13.21 -1.16
C THR A 94 2.84 -13.27 -2.68
N VAL A 95 3.32 -14.40 -3.21
CA VAL A 95 3.27 -14.69 -4.65
C VAL A 95 2.12 -15.64 -4.88
N ASP A 96 1.03 -15.10 -5.44
CA ASP A 96 -0.21 -15.84 -5.68
C ASP A 96 -0.61 -15.75 -7.16
N PRO A 97 -1.37 -16.73 -7.68
CA PRO A 97 -1.92 -16.62 -9.03
C PRO A 97 -2.96 -15.49 -9.08
N HIS A 98 -2.75 -14.51 -9.96
CA HIS A 98 -3.67 -13.38 -10.12
C HIS A 98 -5.05 -13.87 -10.60
N PRO A 99 -6.17 -13.45 -9.99
CA PRO A 99 -7.48 -14.08 -10.19
C PRO A 99 -8.04 -13.95 -11.62
N CYS A 100 -7.64 -12.92 -12.37
CA CYS A 100 -8.09 -12.72 -13.75
C CYS A 100 -7.19 -13.36 -14.80
N THR A 101 -5.93 -13.71 -14.47
CA THR A 101 -4.93 -14.15 -15.46
C THR A 101 -4.31 -15.51 -15.14
N GLY A 102 -4.36 -15.95 -13.88
CA GLY A 102 -3.73 -17.17 -13.39
C GLY A 102 -2.21 -17.11 -13.27
N ILE A 103 -1.59 -15.99 -13.66
CA ILE A 103 -0.13 -15.83 -13.65
C ILE A 103 0.32 -15.53 -12.21
N PRO A 104 1.39 -16.19 -11.70
CA PRO A 104 1.98 -15.84 -10.41
C PRO A 104 2.38 -14.38 -10.37
N CYS A 105 1.87 -13.65 -9.39
CA CYS A 105 2.04 -12.21 -9.24
C CYS A 105 2.29 -11.87 -7.78
N ALA A 106 3.15 -10.89 -7.52
CA ALA A 106 3.32 -10.36 -6.17
C ALA A 106 2.04 -9.65 -5.74
N SER A 107 1.58 -9.91 -4.53
CA SER A 107 0.35 -9.32 -4.00
C SER A 107 0.51 -8.97 -2.54
N ILE A 108 -0.18 -7.92 -2.10
CA ILE A 108 -0.31 -7.60 -0.68
C ILE A 108 -1.56 -8.32 -0.18
N HIS A 109 -1.34 -9.32 0.67
CA HIS A 109 -2.36 -10.22 1.20
C HIS A 109 -3.36 -9.45 2.08
N PRO A 110 -4.68 -9.62 1.87
CA PRO A 110 -5.69 -8.74 2.42
C PRO A 110 -6.04 -8.96 3.91
N CYS A 111 -5.44 -9.95 4.58
CA CYS A 111 -5.86 -10.38 5.92
C CYS A 111 -5.86 -9.29 7.00
N ARG A 112 -5.01 -8.26 6.85
CA ARG A 112 -4.91 -7.13 7.79
C ARG A 112 -5.42 -5.82 7.20
N HIS A 113 -5.98 -5.82 5.98
CA HIS A 113 -6.41 -4.59 5.32
C HIS A 113 -7.55 -3.90 6.07
N ALA A 114 -8.52 -4.66 6.58
CA ALA A 114 -9.65 -4.08 7.34
C ALA A 114 -9.17 -3.34 8.61
N GLU A 115 -8.22 -3.93 9.34
CA GLU A 115 -7.62 -3.34 10.54
C GLU A 115 -6.86 -2.05 10.19
N MET A 116 -6.04 -2.09 9.14
CA MET A 116 -5.25 -0.92 8.73
C MET A 116 -6.14 0.22 8.20
N MET A 117 -7.12 -0.08 7.35
CA MET A 117 -8.07 0.91 6.85
C MET A 117 -8.88 1.57 7.96
N LEU A 118 -9.31 0.81 8.98
CA LEU A 118 -10.00 1.35 10.13
C LEU A 118 -9.13 2.35 10.91
N ARG A 119 -7.83 2.05 11.09
CA ARG A 119 -6.90 2.96 11.75
C ARG A 119 -6.71 4.27 10.97
N VAL A 120 -6.61 4.20 9.64
CA VAL A 120 -6.57 5.41 8.78
C VAL A 120 -7.80 6.28 9.02
N ILE A 121 -8.99 5.66 9.04
CA ILE A 121 -10.26 6.35 9.26
C ILE A 121 -10.31 6.97 10.66
N GLN A 122 -9.88 6.25 11.70
CA GLN A 122 -9.85 6.76 13.07
C GLN A 122 -8.91 7.96 13.22
N SER A 123 -7.71 7.89 12.64
CA SER A 123 -6.74 9.00 12.63
C SER A 123 -7.33 10.27 12.01
N TRP A 124 -8.07 10.14 10.90
CA TRP A 124 -8.75 11.27 10.27
C TRP A 124 -9.94 11.78 11.11
N GLN A 125 -10.71 10.89 11.72
CA GLN A 125 -11.80 11.28 12.63
C GLN A 125 -11.29 12.05 13.85
N ASP A 126 -10.16 11.64 14.44
CA ASP A 126 -9.53 12.31 15.57
C ASP A 126 -9.02 13.71 15.20
N ALA A 127 -8.65 13.92 13.94
CA ALA A 127 -8.32 15.24 13.40
C ALA A 127 -9.54 16.09 13.02
N GLY A 128 -10.75 15.55 13.17
CA GLY A 128 -12.01 16.24 12.88
C GLY A 128 -12.56 16.03 11.48
N GLU A 129 -11.95 15.16 10.68
CA GLU A 129 -12.37 14.86 9.30
C GLU A 129 -13.48 13.79 9.25
N LYS A 130 -14.40 13.93 8.29
CA LYS A 130 -15.47 12.95 8.06
C LYS A 130 -15.19 12.09 6.84
N VAL A 131 -14.89 10.82 7.09
CA VAL A 131 -14.64 9.85 6.01
C VAL A 131 -15.93 9.16 5.59
N GLN A 132 -16.34 9.35 4.33
CA GLN A 132 -17.47 8.64 3.76
C GLN A 132 -17.05 7.27 3.22
N SER A 133 -17.96 6.30 3.26
CA SER A 133 -17.71 4.94 2.76
C SER A 133 -17.43 4.89 1.26
N GLU A 134 -17.91 5.86 0.49
CA GLU A 134 -17.66 5.99 -0.95
C GLU A 134 -16.17 6.21 -1.26
N LEU A 135 -15.40 6.74 -0.29
CA LEU A 135 -13.96 7.01 -0.42
C LEU A 135 -13.09 5.83 0.06
N ALA A 136 -13.67 4.66 0.32
CA ALA A 136 -12.95 3.50 0.85
C ALA A 136 -11.75 3.08 0.00
N LEU A 137 -11.82 3.21 -1.34
CA LEU A 137 -10.68 2.92 -2.21
C LEU A 137 -9.56 3.96 -2.09
N LEU A 138 -9.88 5.23 -1.81
CA LEU A 138 -8.88 6.27 -1.59
C LEU A 138 -8.19 6.10 -0.24
N VAL A 139 -8.96 5.75 0.80
CA VAL A 139 -8.42 5.32 2.11
C VAL A 139 -7.46 4.15 1.91
N PHE A 140 -7.86 3.16 1.10
CA PHE A 140 -7.01 2.01 0.78
C PHE A 140 -5.72 2.41 0.07
N LEU A 141 -5.79 3.25 -0.97
CA LEU A 141 -4.61 3.74 -1.69
C LEU A 141 -3.68 4.55 -0.77
N LYS A 142 -4.22 5.35 0.15
CA LYS A 142 -3.42 6.04 1.16
C LYS A 142 -2.69 5.05 2.07
N PHE A 143 -3.35 4.00 2.54
CA PHE A 143 -2.68 2.91 3.28
C PHE A 143 -1.56 2.27 2.46
N ILE A 144 -1.81 1.93 1.20
CA ILE A 144 -0.81 1.33 0.30
C ILE A 144 0.40 2.25 0.13
N SER A 145 0.23 3.57 0.19
CA SER A 145 1.34 4.53 -0.01
C SER A 145 2.38 4.45 1.10
N GLY A 146 1.98 4.02 2.31
CA GLY A 146 2.93 3.69 3.37
C GLY A 146 3.57 2.31 3.23
N VAL A 147 2.93 1.37 2.54
CA VAL A 147 3.46 0.00 2.35
C VAL A 147 4.48 -0.07 1.22
N VAL A 148 4.26 0.67 0.12
CA VAL A 148 5.13 0.73 -1.06
C VAL A 148 5.56 2.17 -1.38
N PRO A 149 6.38 2.79 -0.52
CA PRO A 149 6.68 4.22 -0.62
C PRO A 149 7.51 4.60 -1.86
N THR A 150 8.18 3.64 -2.51
CA THR A 150 9.01 3.89 -3.70
C THR A 150 8.21 3.81 -5.00
N ILE A 151 6.98 3.27 -4.96
CA ILE A 151 6.13 3.13 -6.15
C ILE A 151 5.24 4.37 -6.26
N ASN A 152 5.46 5.14 -7.32
CA ASN A 152 4.64 6.32 -7.59
C ASN A 152 3.37 5.93 -8.35
N TYR A 153 2.21 6.21 -7.77
CA TYR A 153 0.90 6.07 -8.40
C TYR A 153 0.01 7.22 -7.95
N ASP A 154 -0.89 7.65 -8.84
CA ASP A 154 -1.74 8.81 -8.59
C ASP A 154 -2.97 8.42 -7.76
N PHE A 155 -3.21 9.18 -6.69
CA PHE A 155 -4.48 9.18 -5.95
C PHE A 155 -4.80 10.63 -5.55
N THR A 156 -5.29 11.42 -6.51
CA THR A 156 -5.74 12.79 -6.25
C THR A 156 -7.17 12.76 -5.72
N ALA A 157 -7.31 12.89 -4.41
CA ALA A 157 -8.59 13.20 -3.81
C ALA A 157 -8.39 14.04 -2.57
N ASP A 158 -9.13 15.14 -2.48
CA ASP A 158 -9.45 15.75 -1.20
C ASP A 158 -10.36 14.75 -0.48
N VAL A 159 -9.77 13.94 0.40
CA VAL A 159 -10.53 12.95 1.21
C VAL A 159 -11.22 13.63 2.40
N THR A 160 -11.02 14.93 2.53
CA THR A 160 -11.52 15.83 3.58
C THR A 160 -12.67 16.67 3.02
N MET A 161 -13.82 16.67 3.70
CA MET A 161 -14.97 17.54 3.44
C MET A 161 -15.37 18.26 4.71
#